data_AF-A0A3M1DMQ0-F1
#
_entry.id   AF-A0A3M1DMQ0-F1
#
_cell.length_a   1.000
_cell.length_b   1.000
_cell.length_c   1.000
_cell.angle_alpha   90.00
_cell.angle_beta   90.00
_cell.angle_gamma   90.00
#
_symmetry.space_group_name_H-M   'P 1'
#
loop_
_entity.id
_entity.type
_entity.pdbx_description
1 polymer ?
#
loop_
_entity_poly.entity_id
_entity_poly.type
_entity_poly.pdbx_seq_one_letter_code
_entity_poly.pdbx_strand_id
1 'polypeptide(L)'
;MACRAEGVSLDLCTGIGCTSRQQIRLHGGDLAQIAALFRPPASGPQGERARIRQAIALLERLAGRTSPIRLDRGGNPDSVVGGDSPTAAMAEWPPSALRREHPDIRGQLDCVAESTNTTIFLRLLEERGLLRWHEVLEPAFRAPRVFDQHWAARIREKASGRLYAVDSWYLDNGQPPYIQPLADWQRKAPLPE
;
A
#
# COMPACT_ATOMS: atom_id res chain seq x y z
N MET A 1 -1.07 20.01 -32.28
CA MET A 1 -0.04 19.06 -31.81
C MET A 1 -0.49 18.56 -30.43
N ALA A 2 -1.06 17.36 -30.34
CA ALA A 2 -1.55 16.83 -29.07
C ALA A 2 -0.35 16.40 -28.21
N CYS A 3 -0.20 17.01 -27.03
CA CYS A 3 0.78 16.58 -26.04
C CYS A 3 0.41 15.13 -25.64
N ARG A 4 1.24 14.16 -26.00
CA ARG A 4 1.08 12.80 -25.45
C ARG A 4 1.36 12.93 -23.96
N ALA A 5 0.31 12.91 -23.14
CA ALA A 5 0.47 12.90 -21.70
C ALA A 5 1.20 11.59 -21.34
N GLU A 6 2.49 11.72 -21.02
CA GLU A 6 3.39 10.59 -20.77
C GLU A 6 2.86 9.76 -19.60
N GLY A 7 2.77 8.45 -19.82
CA GLY A 7 2.41 7.49 -18.79
C GLY A 7 3.63 7.02 -18.01
N VAL A 8 3.42 6.39 -16.86
CA VAL A 8 4.46 5.76 -16.03
C VAL A 8 4.15 4.28 -15.86
N SER A 9 5.19 3.45 -15.79
CA SER A 9 5.04 2.04 -15.43
C SER A 9 5.53 1.84 -13.99
N LEU A 10 4.72 1.18 -13.17
CA LEU A 10 5.03 0.81 -11.79
C LEU A 10 5.14 -0.71 -11.72
N ASP A 11 6.13 -1.23 -11.02
CA ASP A 11 6.26 -2.67 -10.80
C ASP A 11 5.68 -3.04 -9.43
N LEU A 12 4.47 -3.61 -9.41
CA LEU A 12 3.70 -3.85 -8.19
C LEU A 12 3.68 -5.33 -7.81
N CYS A 13 3.61 -5.59 -6.51
CA CYS A 13 3.30 -6.90 -5.97
C CYS A 13 1.86 -7.28 -6.33
N THR A 14 1.65 -8.50 -6.83
CA THR A 14 0.33 -9.03 -7.21
C THR A 14 -0.03 -10.32 -6.48
N GLY A 15 0.79 -10.69 -5.50
CA GLY A 15 0.56 -11.81 -4.61
C GLY A 15 1.28 -11.65 -3.29
N ILE A 16 0.86 -12.48 -2.35
CA ILE A 16 1.40 -12.68 -1.00
C ILE A 16 2.93 -12.68 -0.96
N GLY A 17 3.49 -12.04 0.06
CA GLY A 17 4.94 -11.90 0.29
C GLY A 17 5.66 -11.17 -0.83
N CYS A 18 4.92 -10.51 -1.73
CA CYS A 18 5.42 -10.00 -2.99
C CYS A 18 6.13 -11.05 -3.87
N THR A 19 5.74 -12.32 -3.75
CA THR A 19 6.31 -13.43 -4.53
C THR A 19 6.02 -13.35 -6.03
N SER A 20 4.96 -12.62 -6.40
CA SER A 20 4.59 -12.31 -7.77
C SER A 20 4.55 -10.80 -7.97
N ARG A 21 5.07 -10.34 -9.12
CA ARG A 21 5.12 -8.92 -9.48
C ARG A 21 4.61 -8.72 -10.90
N GLN A 22 4.04 -7.54 -11.18
CA GLN A 22 3.55 -7.16 -12.49
C GLN A 22 3.81 -5.68 -12.76
N GLN A 23 4.28 -5.35 -13.96
CA GLN A 23 4.34 -3.98 -14.43
C GLN A 23 2.94 -3.47 -14.80
N ILE A 24 2.52 -2.41 -14.12
CA ILE A 24 1.25 -1.72 -14.30
C ILE A 24 1.53 -0.35 -14.90
N ARG A 25 0.86 -0.05 -16.03
CA ARG A 25 0.99 1.25 -16.70
C ARG A 25 -0.13 2.19 -16.28
N LEU A 26 0.24 3.35 -15.74
CA LEU A 26 -0.66 4.49 -15.55
C LEU A 26 -0.54 5.43 -16.74
N HIS A 27 -1.65 5.80 -17.34
CA HIS A 27 -1.68 6.71 -18.48
C HIS A 27 -1.76 8.17 -18.02
N GLY A 28 -1.49 9.12 -18.92
CA GLY A 28 -1.53 10.54 -18.58
C GLY A 28 -2.88 11.00 -18.00
N GLY A 29 -4.00 10.42 -18.43
CA GLY A 29 -5.32 10.69 -17.85
C GLY A 29 -5.48 10.21 -16.40
N ASP A 30 -4.82 9.09 -16.04
CA ASP A 30 -4.81 8.58 -14.67
C ASP A 30 -3.97 9.50 -13.77
N LEU A 31 -2.80 9.91 -14.27
CA LEU A 31 -1.90 10.84 -13.59
C LEU A 31 -2.54 12.22 -13.37
N ALA A 32 -3.35 12.69 -14.33
CA ALA A 32 -4.12 13.92 -14.19
C ALA A 32 -5.19 13.82 -13.10
N GLN A 33 -5.87 12.68 -12.97
CA GLN A 33 -6.84 12.42 -11.89
C GLN A 33 -6.16 12.44 -10.52
N ILE A 34 -5.01 11.78 -10.39
CA ILE A 34 -4.22 11.78 -9.14
C ILE A 34 -3.77 13.20 -8.79
N ALA A 35 -3.20 13.94 -9.75
CA ALA A 35 -2.76 15.32 -9.53
C ALA A 35 -3.90 16.28 -9.17
N ALA A 36 -5.13 16.00 -9.63
CA ALA A 36 -6.31 16.80 -9.28
C ALA A 36 -6.64 16.71 -7.78
N LEU A 37 -6.40 15.57 -7.12
CA LEU A 37 -6.61 15.41 -5.66
C LEU A 37 -5.75 16.37 -4.82
N PHE A 38 -4.63 16.83 -5.37
CA PHE A 38 -3.70 17.73 -4.69
C PHE A 38 -3.89 19.21 -5.06
N ARG A 39 -4.94 19.55 -5.82
CA ARG A 39 -5.25 20.94 -6.23
C ARG A 39 -6.58 21.43 -5.63
N PRO A 40 -6.61 22.65 -5.05
CA PRO A 40 -5.47 23.51 -4.71
C PRO A 40 -4.57 22.82 -3.68
N PRO A 41 -3.30 23.20 -3.48
CA PRO A 41 -2.41 22.57 -2.49
C PRO A 41 -3.01 22.46 -1.09
N ALA A 42 -2.65 21.43 -0.34
CA ALA A 42 -3.16 21.28 1.03
C ALA A 42 -2.61 22.40 1.92
N SER A 43 -3.48 23.03 2.71
CA SER A 43 -3.11 24.12 3.61
C SER A 43 -2.26 23.68 4.81
N GLY A 44 -2.11 22.37 5.04
CA GLY A 44 -1.36 21.83 6.16
C GLY A 44 -1.15 20.31 6.07
N PRO A 45 -0.35 19.74 6.97
CA PRO A 45 0.03 18.33 6.93
C PRO A 45 -1.17 17.38 7.11
N GLN A 46 -2.14 17.72 7.96
CA GLN A 46 -3.36 16.92 8.10
C GLN A 46 -4.15 16.84 6.78
N GLY A 47 -4.31 17.98 6.09
CA GLY A 47 -5.01 18.02 4.81
C GLY A 47 -4.26 17.23 3.72
N GLU A 48 -2.92 17.23 3.76
CA GLU A 48 -2.14 16.40 2.85
C GLU A 48 -2.32 14.91 3.13
N ARG A 49 -2.32 14.48 4.40
CA ARG A 49 -2.61 13.07 4.75
C ARG A 49 -3.98 12.63 4.27
N ALA A 50 -5.01 13.46 4.40
CA ALA A 50 -6.35 13.14 3.88
C ALA A 50 -6.34 12.90 2.35
N ARG A 51 -5.55 13.68 1.60
CA ARG A 51 -5.40 13.52 0.14
C ARG A 51 -4.53 12.32 -0.23
N ILE A 52 -3.50 12.02 0.55
CA ILE A 52 -2.72 10.79 0.42
C ILE A 52 -3.66 9.59 0.51
N ARG A 53 -4.55 9.53 1.51
CA ARG A 53 -5.54 8.44 1.64
C ARG A 53 -6.37 8.27 0.35
N GLN A 54 -6.91 9.36 -0.18
CA GLN A 54 -7.68 9.33 -1.43
C GLN A 54 -6.84 8.93 -2.65
N ALA A 55 -5.58 9.36 -2.70
CA ALA A 55 -4.67 9.08 -3.80
C ALA A 55 -4.23 7.60 -3.82
N ILE A 56 -3.92 7.01 -2.67
CA ILE A 56 -3.61 5.58 -2.56
C ILE A 56 -4.81 4.73 -3.00
N ALA A 57 -6.00 5.03 -2.47
CA ALA A 57 -7.24 4.38 -2.89
C ALA A 57 -7.48 4.47 -4.41
N LEU A 58 -7.22 5.63 -5.02
CA LEU A 58 -7.33 5.79 -6.47
C LEU A 58 -6.26 4.98 -7.21
N LEU A 59 -5.01 5.04 -6.77
CA LEU A 59 -3.88 4.32 -7.38
C LEU A 59 -4.09 2.81 -7.36
N GLU A 60 -4.61 2.26 -6.26
CA GLU A 60 -4.99 0.86 -6.15
C GLU A 60 -6.08 0.48 -7.15
N ARG A 61 -7.17 1.25 -7.25
CA ARG A 61 -8.22 1.01 -8.25
C ARG A 61 -7.71 1.09 -9.68
N LEU A 62 -6.84 2.06 -9.95
CA LEU A 62 -6.21 2.23 -11.26
C LEU A 62 -5.34 1.01 -11.61
N ALA A 63 -4.53 0.55 -10.65
CA ALA A 63 -3.69 -0.62 -10.81
C ALA A 63 -4.49 -1.92 -10.91
N GLY A 64 -5.61 -2.01 -10.21
CA GLY A 64 -6.56 -3.13 -10.28
C GLY A 64 -7.25 -3.28 -11.63
N ARG A 65 -7.26 -2.27 -12.51
CA ARG A 65 -7.84 -2.38 -13.86
C ARG A 65 -7.17 -3.46 -14.71
N THR A 66 -5.87 -3.64 -14.53
CA THR A 66 -5.04 -4.54 -15.37
C THR A 66 -4.28 -5.58 -14.55
N SER A 67 -4.56 -5.68 -13.24
CA SER A 67 -3.89 -6.61 -12.34
C SER A 67 -4.89 -7.33 -11.44
N PRO A 68 -4.49 -8.47 -10.84
CA PRO A 68 -5.39 -9.22 -9.98
C PRO A 68 -5.61 -8.55 -8.60
N ILE A 69 -4.84 -7.51 -8.24
CA ILE A 69 -4.96 -6.86 -6.92
C ILE A 69 -6.34 -6.27 -6.64
N ARG A 70 -7.17 -6.06 -7.68
CA ARG A 70 -8.59 -5.68 -7.53
C ARG A 70 -9.41 -6.69 -6.72
N LEU A 71 -8.89 -7.90 -6.53
CA LEU A 71 -9.51 -8.99 -5.79
C LEU A 71 -9.09 -8.99 -4.32
N ASP A 72 -8.13 -8.15 -3.92
CA ASP A 72 -7.61 -8.10 -2.57
C ASP A 72 -8.69 -7.73 -1.55
N ARG A 73 -8.69 -8.47 -0.44
CA ARG A 73 -9.58 -8.28 0.71
C ARG A 73 -8.77 -7.93 1.95
N GLY A 74 -9.22 -6.90 2.65
CA GLY A 74 -8.50 -6.40 3.83
C GLY A 74 -8.55 -7.33 5.03
N GLY A 75 -7.57 -7.20 5.92
CA GLY A 75 -7.55 -7.86 7.23
C GLY A 75 -7.32 -9.37 7.19
N ASN A 76 -6.73 -9.88 6.11
CA ASN A 76 -6.39 -11.29 5.96
C ASN A 76 -5.20 -11.67 6.87
N PRO A 77 -5.38 -12.57 7.86
CA PRO A 77 -4.42 -12.74 8.97
C PRO A 77 -2.97 -13.00 8.52
N ASP A 78 -2.00 -12.33 9.15
CA ASP A 78 -0.55 -12.46 8.89
C ASP A 78 -0.07 -13.94 8.84
N SER A 79 -0.72 -14.81 9.62
CA SER A 79 -0.44 -16.26 9.72
C SER A 79 -1.10 -17.15 8.66
N VAL A 80 -2.13 -16.66 7.96
CA VAL A 80 -2.69 -17.34 6.76
C VAL A 80 -1.84 -17.02 5.53
N VAL A 81 -0.90 -16.08 5.69
CA VAL A 81 -0.28 -15.35 4.60
C VAL A 81 1.21 -15.10 4.91
N GLY A 82 1.92 -16.14 5.33
CA GLY A 82 3.38 -16.25 5.16
C GLY A 82 4.26 -15.23 5.89
N GLY A 83 3.88 -14.77 7.09
CA GLY A 83 4.81 -14.08 7.99
C GLY A 83 5.80 -15.06 8.63
N ASP A 84 6.78 -15.54 7.86
CA ASP A 84 8.13 -16.01 8.29
C ASP A 84 8.89 -16.56 7.04
N SER A 85 9.98 -15.92 6.62
CA SER A 85 10.90 -16.44 5.59
C SER A 85 12.23 -16.88 6.23
N PRO A 86 13.01 -17.79 5.63
CA PRO A 86 12.70 -19.11 5.05
C PRO A 86 13.54 -20.20 5.78
N THR A 87 13.34 -21.52 5.54
CA THR A 87 14.48 -22.48 5.42
C THR A 87 14.14 -23.95 5.12
N ALA A 88 12.91 -24.47 5.28
CA ALA A 88 12.71 -25.92 5.00
C ALA A 88 11.35 -26.33 4.43
N ALA A 89 10.32 -25.48 4.49
CA ALA A 89 8.96 -25.87 4.10
C ALA A 89 8.60 -25.62 2.62
N MET A 90 9.57 -25.22 1.77
CA MET A 90 9.30 -24.86 0.37
C MET A 90 9.10 -26.05 -0.59
N ALA A 91 9.29 -27.29 -0.16
CA ALA A 91 9.12 -28.45 -1.05
C ALA A 91 7.66 -28.92 -1.20
N GLU A 92 6.75 -28.55 -0.29
CA GLU A 92 5.37 -29.08 -0.24
C GLU A 92 4.29 -28.01 0.00
N TRP A 93 4.65 -26.74 -0.14
CA TRP A 93 3.74 -25.61 0.10
C TRP A 93 3.17 -25.03 -1.21
N PRO A 94 1.85 -24.72 -1.30
CA PRO A 94 0.83 -24.88 -0.26
C PRO A 94 0.22 -26.29 -0.26
N PRO A 95 -0.25 -26.80 0.90
CA PRO A 95 -1.05 -28.01 0.97
C PRO A 95 -2.31 -27.83 0.11
N SER A 96 -2.69 -28.87 -0.62
CA SER A 96 -3.92 -28.92 -1.43
C SER A 96 -5.20 -28.60 -0.65
N ALA A 97 -5.17 -28.68 0.69
CA ALA A 97 -6.26 -28.30 1.58
C ALA A 97 -6.50 -26.78 1.66
N LEU A 98 -5.46 -25.94 1.72
CA LEU A 98 -5.63 -24.48 1.77
C LEU A 98 -6.25 -23.93 0.48
N ARG A 99 -5.94 -24.58 -0.65
CA ARG A 99 -6.53 -24.30 -1.97
C ARG A 99 -8.01 -24.70 -2.07
N ARG A 100 -8.48 -25.67 -1.26
CA ARG A 100 -9.90 -26.08 -1.19
C ARG A 100 -10.72 -25.15 -0.31
N GLU A 101 -10.13 -24.59 0.75
CA GLU A 101 -10.83 -23.73 1.71
C GLU A 101 -10.80 -22.24 1.32
N HIS A 102 -9.78 -21.79 0.58
CA HIS A 102 -9.65 -20.42 0.06
C HIS A 102 -9.32 -20.40 -1.44
N PRO A 103 -10.33 -20.54 -2.33
CA PRO A 103 -10.12 -20.73 -3.76
C PRO A 103 -9.51 -19.52 -4.51
N ASP A 104 -9.43 -18.33 -3.90
CA ASP A 104 -8.96 -17.09 -4.56
C ASP A 104 -7.72 -16.45 -3.90
N ILE A 105 -6.60 -17.18 -3.84
CA ILE A 105 -5.28 -16.60 -3.51
C ILE A 105 -4.82 -15.59 -4.59
N ARG A 106 -5.35 -15.70 -5.81
CA ARG A 106 -4.97 -14.84 -6.92
C ARG A 106 -5.38 -13.40 -6.63
N GLY A 107 -4.39 -12.52 -6.52
CA GLY A 107 -4.61 -11.09 -6.29
C GLY A 107 -4.73 -10.69 -4.83
N GLN A 108 -4.74 -11.65 -3.91
CA GLN A 108 -4.68 -11.36 -2.48
C GLN A 108 -3.27 -10.90 -2.11
N LEU A 109 -3.20 -9.88 -1.26
CA LEU A 109 -1.99 -9.25 -0.75
C LEU A 109 -1.93 -9.39 0.77
N ASP A 110 -0.74 -9.51 1.33
CA ASP A 110 -0.47 -9.42 2.77
C ASP A 110 0.11 -8.06 3.14
N CYS A 111 0.39 -7.86 4.43
CA CYS A 111 0.98 -6.61 4.91
C CYS A 111 2.33 -6.27 4.23
N VAL A 112 3.11 -7.27 3.82
CA VAL A 112 4.37 -7.08 3.08
C VAL A 112 4.10 -6.55 1.67
N ALA A 113 3.22 -7.19 0.91
CA ALA A 113 2.88 -6.76 -0.44
C ALA A 113 2.16 -5.41 -0.45
N GLU A 114 1.23 -5.20 0.49
CA GLU A 114 0.47 -3.95 0.69
C GLU A 114 1.40 -2.78 1.02
N SER A 115 2.27 -2.93 2.02
CA SER A 115 3.22 -1.88 2.39
C SER A 115 4.22 -1.56 1.27
N THR A 116 4.62 -2.56 0.48
CA THR A 116 5.48 -2.37 -0.69
C THR A 116 4.76 -1.56 -1.78
N ASN A 117 3.55 -1.97 -2.16
CA ASN A 117 2.74 -1.27 -3.17
C ASN A 117 2.43 0.17 -2.76
N THR A 118 1.97 0.36 -1.52
CA THR A 118 1.70 1.69 -0.96
C THR A 118 2.96 2.56 -0.94
N THR A 119 4.13 1.99 -0.65
CA THR A 119 5.39 2.74 -0.72
C THR A 119 5.72 3.17 -2.15
N ILE A 120 5.54 2.31 -3.14
CA ILE A 120 5.73 2.64 -4.57
C ILE A 120 4.79 3.78 -4.99
N PHE A 121 3.52 3.71 -4.57
CA PHE A 121 2.55 4.76 -4.83
C PHE A 121 2.93 6.09 -4.17
N LEU A 122 3.35 6.07 -2.91
CA LEU A 122 3.81 7.27 -2.20
C LEU A 122 5.03 7.89 -2.88
N ARG A 123 6.00 7.08 -3.34
CA ARG A 123 7.17 7.56 -4.09
C ARG A 123 6.77 8.19 -5.40
N LEU A 124 5.82 7.63 -6.15
CA LEU A 124 5.26 8.30 -7.33
C LEU A 124 4.68 9.68 -6.98
N LEU A 125 3.93 9.82 -5.88
CA LEU A 125 3.40 11.12 -5.45
C LEU A 125 4.52 12.11 -5.10
N GLU A 126 5.57 11.64 -4.43
CA GLU A 126 6.75 12.44 -4.05
C GLU A 126 7.54 12.90 -5.27
N GLU A 127 7.88 12.00 -6.19
CA GLU A 127 8.60 12.29 -7.44
C GLU A 127 7.86 13.30 -8.32
N ARG A 128 6.52 13.30 -8.26
CA ARG A 128 5.66 14.25 -8.98
C ARG A 128 5.47 15.58 -8.25
N GLY A 129 6.15 15.78 -7.11
CA GLY A 129 6.06 17.01 -6.32
C GLY A 129 4.69 17.24 -5.69
N LEU A 130 3.88 16.19 -5.52
CA LEU A 130 2.54 16.29 -4.94
C LEU A 130 2.57 16.34 -3.41
N LEU A 131 3.66 15.90 -2.79
CA LEU A 131 3.87 15.92 -1.34
C LEU A 131 4.68 17.15 -0.89
N ARG A 132 4.00 18.14 -0.34
CA ARG A 132 4.60 19.37 0.20
C ARG A 132 5.02 19.20 1.64
N TRP A 133 4.15 18.61 2.47
CA TRP A 133 4.30 18.55 3.92
C TRP A 133 5.00 17.28 4.41
N HIS A 134 4.96 16.21 3.63
CA HIS A 134 5.57 14.92 3.98
C HIS A 134 6.64 14.49 2.97
N GLU A 135 7.55 13.66 3.45
CA GLU A 135 8.48 12.87 2.65
C GLU A 135 8.27 11.39 2.95
N VAL A 136 8.61 10.54 2.00
CA VAL A 136 8.41 9.09 2.09
C VAL A 136 9.68 8.45 2.66
N LEU A 137 9.51 7.49 3.56
CA LEU A 137 10.59 6.74 4.17
C LEU A 137 10.43 5.24 3.89
N GLU A 138 11.44 4.46 4.24
CA GLU A 138 11.32 2.99 4.26
C GLU A 138 10.14 2.53 5.12
N PRO A 139 9.47 1.42 4.77
CA PRO A 139 8.36 0.87 5.53
C PRO A 139 8.64 0.72 7.03
N ALA A 140 7.59 0.84 7.83
CA ALA A 140 7.62 0.54 9.25
C ALA A 140 7.27 -0.93 9.50
N PHE A 141 7.85 -1.49 10.55
CA PHE A 141 7.58 -2.84 11.05
C PHE A 141 7.14 -2.78 12.51
N ARG A 142 6.23 -3.66 12.90
CA ARG A 142 5.91 -3.96 14.31
C ARG A 142 5.68 -5.45 14.50
N ALA A 143 6.11 -5.98 15.64
CA ALA A 143 5.82 -7.34 16.09
C ALA A 143 5.65 -7.36 17.62
N PRO A 144 4.53 -6.85 18.17
CA PRO A 144 4.34 -6.72 19.62
C PRO A 144 4.25 -8.09 20.33
N ARG A 145 3.91 -9.14 19.59
CA ARG A 145 4.20 -10.53 19.91
C ARG A 145 4.94 -11.10 18.70
N VAL A 146 5.86 -12.05 18.91
CA VAL A 146 6.72 -12.60 17.84
C VAL A 146 5.93 -13.11 16.62
N PHE A 147 4.64 -13.46 16.80
CA PHE A 147 3.73 -13.95 15.76
C PHE A 147 2.82 -12.87 15.13
N ASP A 148 2.81 -11.63 15.65
CA ASP A 148 1.97 -10.51 15.18
C ASP A 148 2.78 -9.57 14.25
N GLN A 149 3.51 -10.13 13.30
CA GLN A 149 4.38 -9.38 12.39
C GLN A 149 3.57 -8.57 11.40
N HIS A 150 3.72 -7.23 11.41
CA HIS A 150 2.95 -6.34 10.54
C HIS A 150 3.82 -5.25 9.94
N TRP A 151 3.62 -4.98 8.66
CA TRP A 151 4.32 -3.95 7.89
C TRP A 151 3.35 -2.88 7.40
N ALA A 152 3.81 -1.62 7.34
CA ALA A 152 3.05 -0.52 6.75
C ALA A 152 4.01 0.47 6.07
N ALA A 153 3.53 1.17 5.03
CA ALA A 153 4.31 2.26 4.45
C ALA A 153 4.47 3.40 5.45
N ARG A 154 5.50 4.24 5.30
CA ARG A 154 5.84 5.28 6.28
C ARG A 154 6.11 6.62 5.62
N ILE A 155 5.54 7.67 6.22
CA ILE A 155 5.81 9.06 5.86
C ILE A 155 6.28 9.86 7.08
N ARG A 156 7.11 10.86 6.84
CA ARG A 156 7.56 11.83 7.84
C ARG A 156 7.05 13.22 7.49
N GLU A 157 6.44 13.88 8.45
CA GLU A 157 6.10 15.30 8.32
C GLU A 157 7.37 16.14 8.43
N LYS A 158 7.68 16.92 7.38
CA LYS A 158 8.97 17.61 7.22
C LYS A 158 9.26 18.62 8.32
N ALA A 159 8.24 19.36 8.76
CA ALA A 159 8.40 20.46 9.72
C ALA A 159 8.61 19.95 11.17
N SER A 160 7.83 18.97 11.59
CA SER A 160 7.85 18.45 12.97
C SER A 160 8.71 17.20 13.14
N GLY A 161 9.11 16.54 12.06
CA GLY A 161 9.76 15.23 12.09
C GLY A 161 8.81 14.09 12.51
N ARG A 162 7.51 14.36 12.72
CA ARG A 162 6.55 13.36 13.19
C ARG A 162 6.35 12.27 12.15
N LEU A 163 6.42 11.02 12.59
CA LEU A 163 6.26 9.83 11.75
C LEU A 163 4.83 9.32 11.76
N TYR A 164 4.38 8.83 10.60
CA TYR A 164 3.06 8.23 10.43
C TYR A 164 3.18 6.92 9.65
N ALA A 165 2.40 5.94 10.04
CA ALA A 165 2.15 4.74 9.25
C ALA A 165 1.00 5.02 8.27
N VAL A 166 1.16 4.56 7.03
CA VAL A 166 0.13 4.53 5.97
C VAL A 166 -0.15 3.05 5.70
N ASP A 167 -1.29 2.58 6.19
CA ASP A 167 -1.60 1.15 6.30
C ASP A 167 -2.85 0.83 5.47
N SER A 168 -2.63 0.24 4.29
CA SER A 168 -3.67 -0.17 3.33
C SER A 168 -4.23 -1.56 3.60
N TRP A 169 -3.58 -2.37 4.44
CA TRP A 169 -3.90 -3.79 4.61
C TRP A 169 -5.25 -4.09 5.27
N TYR A 170 -5.78 -3.18 6.09
CA TYR A 170 -7.02 -3.45 6.85
C TYR A 170 -8.30 -3.45 6.00
N LEU A 171 -8.27 -2.84 4.82
CA LEU A 171 -9.46 -2.59 4.02
C LEU A 171 -9.29 -3.23 2.64
N ASP A 172 -10.42 -3.51 1.98
CA ASP A 172 -10.42 -4.04 0.61
C ASP A 172 -9.72 -3.09 -0.36
N ASN A 173 -9.25 -3.65 -1.49
CA ASN A 173 -8.58 -2.88 -2.53
C ASN A 173 -9.32 -1.59 -2.91
N GLY A 174 -8.58 -0.49 -2.97
CA GLY A 174 -9.10 0.79 -3.40
C GLY A 174 -9.87 1.53 -2.32
N GLN A 175 -9.81 1.10 -1.07
CA GLN A 175 -10.30 1.87 0.06
C GLN A 175 -9.22 2.84 0.59
N PRO A 176 -9.59 3.99 1.17
CA PRO A 176 -8.62 4.92 1.72
C PRO A 176 -7.87 4.33 2.92
N PRO A 177 -6.54 4.10 2.84
CA PRO A 177 -5.77 3.46 3.91
C PRO A 177 -5.85 4.26 5.21
N TYR A 178 -5.63 3.59 6.34
CA TYR A 178 -5.50 4.30 7.61
C TYR A 178 -4.15 5.03 7.66
N ILE A 179 -4.18 6.26 8.18
CA ILE A 179 -2.95 7.02 8.47
C ILE A 179 -3.00 7.49 9.91
N GLN A 180 -2.04 7.03 10.72
CA GLN A 180 -1.96 7.37 12.13
C GLN A 180 -0.52 7.60 12.59
N PRO A 181 -0.29 8.31 13.71
CA PRO A 181 1.04 8.48 14.27
C PRO A 181 1.73 7.12 14.44
N LEU A 182 3.01 7.02 14.07
CA LEU A 182 3.73 5.75 14.08
C LEU A 182 3.75 5.11 15.48
N ALA A 183 3.88 5.91 16.54
CA ALA A 183 3.83 5.43 17.92
C ALA A 183 2.47 4.82 18.29
N ASP A 184 1.37 5.34 17.74
CA ASP A 184 0.02 4.80 17.91
C ASP A 184 -0.13 3.47 17.17
N TRP A 185 0.41 3.41 15.96
CA TRP A 185 0.45 2.18 15.16
C TRP A 185 1.29 1.10 15.83
N GLN A 186 2.48 1.41 16.33
CA GLN A 186 3.35 0.41 16.97
C GLN A 186 2.70 -0.24 18.21
N ARG A 187 1.97 0.54 19.01
CA ARG A 187 1.26 0.02 20.19
C ARG A 187 -0.12 -0.59 19.91
N LYS A 188 -0.50 -0.73 18.63
CA LYS A 188 -1.84 -1.20 18.21
C LYS A 188 -2.98 -0.39 18.84
N ALA A 189 -2.84 0.95 18.90
CA ALA A 189 -3.96 1.81 19.26
C ALA A 189 -5.11 1.64 18.26
N PRO A 190 -6.37 1.92 18.67
CA PRO A 190 -7.51 1.88 17.75
C PRO A 190 -7.24 2.70 16.48
N LEU A 191 -7.64 2.16 15.33
CA LEU A 191 -7.49 2.81 14.04
C LEU A 191 -8.34 4.10 14.03
N PRO A 192 -7.85 5.18 13.39
CA PRO A 192 -8.63 6.40 13.25
C PRO A 192 -9.83 6.16 12.34
N GLU A 193 -10.97 6.74 12.67
CA GLU A 193 -12.17 6.73 11.81
C GLU A 193 -11.89 7.27 10.38
#